data_AF-A0A2A2W746-F1
#
_entry.id   AF-A0A2A2W746-F1
#
_cell.length_a   1.000
_cell.length_b   1.000
_cell.length_c   1.000
_cell.angle_alpha   90.00
_cell.angle_beta   90.00
_cell.angle_gamma   90.00
#
_symmetry.space_group_name_H-M   'P 1'
#
loop_
_entity.id
_entity.type
_entity.pdbx_description
1 polymer ?
#
loop_
_entity_poly.entity_id
_entity_poly.type
_entity_poly.pdbx_seq_one_letter_code
_entity_poly.pdbx_strand_id
1 'polypeptide(L)'
;MPDPLLYVQAIAAAAVAAAAIVLVLLGLRRSPTAAWLNAACGIAVAAGSMVGLRVEDLQVAFPPASGLDRLLTVVLPAALLIEWIAASPALATRFAWGLRIGLILLTPRILLHGSVYVSDPEAWTAWQAAISFGVCWALLASCWGLMFTLGSRRPGISIPLSLGLAIGSAAATVMMAGYLKGGEAAMPMVAALLATAVVVWGMARRRRGVSGDGPSTRTPTAGSVLPPVLIAVGVIGLFGVLFIGHFFGRVSGGRAVAICLAPLLCWVTEIAALKHQRPWVVGTIRLCLVAVPLVITLALAKRDFDRDLAPLVVMERKNTVQWSGCRVCWRGCGSPEIPPSGVLAAGKGR
;
A
#
# COMPACT_ATOMS: atom_id res chain seq x y z
N MET A 1 6.50 2.09 -21.23
CA MET A 1 6.11 2.88 -20.05
C MET A 1 4.61 3.04 -20.15
N PRO A 2 3.82 2.59 -19.16
CA PRO A 2 2.36 2.74 -19.20
C PRO A 2 1.97 4.21 -19.34
N ASP A 3 0.84 4.44 -20.01
CA ASP A 3 0.38 5.79 -20.32
C ASP A 3 0.05 6.54 -19.01
N PRO A 4 0.60 7.75 -18.79
CA PRO A 4 0.31 8.53 -17.59
C PRO A 4 -1.19 8.81 -17.40
N LEU A 5 -1.93 8.82 -18.51
CA LEU A 5 -3.37 8.97 -18.52
C LEU A 5 -4.09 7.78 -17.85
N LEU A 6 -3.63 6.54 -18.08
CA LEU A 6 -4.22 5.35 -17.47
C LEU A 6 -4.05 5.35 -15.95
N TYR A 7 -2.88 5.77 -15.45
CA TYR A 7 -2.67 5.95 -14.01
C TYR A 7 -3.66 6.93 -13.38
N VAL A 8 -3.85 8.08 -14.01
CA VAL A 8 -4.78 9.10 -13.51
C VAL A 8 -6.22 8.57 -13.54
N GLN A 9 -6.59 7.86 -14.61
CA GLN A 9 -7.91 7.22 -14.72
C GLN A 9 -8.14 6.18 -13.63
N ALA A 10 -7.15 5.32 -13.36
CA ALA A 10 -7.25 4.29 -12.33
C ALA A 10 -7.33 4.86 -10.91
N ILE A 11 -6.51 5.87 -10.60
CA ILE A 11 -6.57 6.62 -9.34
C ILE A 11 -7.94 7.26 -9.16
N ALA A 12 -8.45 7.93 -10.20
CA ALA A 12 -9.76 8.58 -10.16
C ALA A 12 -10.90 7.56 -10.00
N ALA A 13 -10.87 6.46 -10.77
CA ALA A 13 -11.86 5.40 -10.69
C ALA A 13 -11.89 4.76 -9.29
N ALA A 14 -10.72 4.46 -8.72
CA ALA A 14 -10.62 3.91 -7.36
C ALA A 14 -11.17 4.87 -6.30
N ALA A 15 -10.81 6.16 -6.38
CA ALA A 15 -11.30 7.18 -5.45
C ALA A 15 -12.82 7.36 -5.54
N VAL A 16 -13.36 7.48 -6.76
CA VAL A 16 -14.80 7.66 -7.00
C VAL A 16 -15.59 6.44 -6.54
N ALA A 17 -15.14 5.23 -6.90
CA ALA A 17 -15.79 3.99 -6.50
C ALA A 17 -15.81 3.84 -4.96
N ALA A 18 -14.67 4.05 -4.29
CA ALA A 18 -14.60 3.99 -2.84
C ALA A 18 -15.52 5.03 -2.18
N ALA A 19 -15.48 6.28 -2.65
CA ALA A 19 -16.33 7.36 -2.13
C ALA A 19 -17.83 7.05 -2.30
N ALA A 20 -18.25 6.59 -3.48
CA ALA A 20 -19.63 6.23 -3.77
C ALA A 20 -20.12 5.09 -2.86
N ILE A 21 -19.32 4.03 -2.70
CA ILE A 21 -19.66 2.89 -1.84
C ILE A 21 -19.85 3.33 -0.38
N VAL A 22 -18.94 4.15 0.16
CA VAL A 22 -19.09 4.69 1.53
C VAL A 22 -20.36 5.52 1.65
N LEU A 23 -20.62 6.43 0.71
CA LEU A 23 -21.80 7.29 0.74
C LEU A 23 -23.09 6.47 0.72
N VAL A 24 -23.17 5.44 -0.12
CA VAL A 24 -24.31 4.53 -0.19
C VAL A 24 -24.46 3.76 1.14
N LEU A 25 -23.42 3.06 1.59
CA LEU A 25 -23.49 2.21 2.80
C LEU A 25 -23.79 3.00 4.08
N LEU A 26 -23.30 4.24 4.19
CA LEU A 26 -23.56 5.11 5.33
C LEU A 26 -24.84 5.93 5.19
N GLY A 27 -25.34 6.15 3.98
CA GLY A 27 -26.64 6.75 3.71
C GLY A 27 -27.80 5.80 4.05
N LEU A 28 -27.61 4.50 3.83
CA LEU A 28 -28.61 3.46 4.12
C LEU A 28 -28.92 3.29 5.61
N ARG A 29 -28.03 3.72 6.51
CA ARG A 29 -28.24 3.62 7.97
C ARG A 29 -28.20 4.98 8.65
N ARG A 30 -29.31 5.30 9.33
CA ARG A 30 -29.41 6.49 10.22
C ARG A 30 -28.40 6.42 11.37
N SER A 31 -28.24 5.24 12.00
CA SER A 31 -27.37 5.01 13.16
C SER A 31 -26.40 3.85 12.93
N PRO A 32 -25.26 4.08 12.25
CA PRO A 32 -24.25 3.04 12.03
C PRO A 32 -23.53 2.68 13.33
N THR A 33 -23.43 1.39 13.64
CA THR A 33 -22.57 0.89 14.72
C THR A 33 -21.10 0.99 14.32
N ALA A 34 -20.17 0.97 15.28
CA ALA A 34 -18.73 0.98 15.00
C ALA A 34 -18.31 -0.21 14.12
N ALA A 35 -18.87 -1.40 14.39
CA ALA A 35 -18.68 -2.60 13.57
C ALA A 35 -19.12 -2.40 12.11
N TRP A 36 -20.30 -1.80 11.91
CA TRP A 36 -20.82 -1.51 10.58
C TRP A 36 -19.97 -0.50 9.83
N LEU A 37 -19.57 0.59 10.50
CA LEU A 37 -18.73 1.62 9.91
C LEU A 37 -17.37 1.04 9.50
N ASN A 38 -16.78 0.16 10.33
CA ASN A 38 -15.54 -0.53 10.02
C ASN A 38 -15.69 -1.46 8.81
N ALA A 39 -16.74 -2.28 8.76
CA ALA A 39 -17.01 -3.14 7.61
C ALA A 39 -17.24 -2.33 6.33
N ALA A 40 -18.05 -1.27 6.38
CA ALA A 40 -18.34 -0.41 5.24
C ALA A 40 -17.07 0.25 4.66
N CYS A 41 -16.17 0.72 5.53
CA CYS A 41 -14.90 1.29 5.09
C CYS A 41 -13.97 0.24 4.50
N GLY A 42 -13.90 -0.95 5.10
CA GLY A 42 -13.10 -2.06 4.56
C GLY A 42 -13.57 -2.48 3.17
N ILE A 43 -14.89 -2.64 3.00
CA ILE A 43 -15.52 -2.95 1.70
C ILE A 43 -15.23 -1.85 0.68
N ALA A 44 -15.39 -0.58 1.05
CA ALA A 44 -15.14 0.53 0.14
C ALA A 44 -13.68 0.61 -0.34
N VAL A 45 -12.72 0.45 0.57
CA VAL A 45 -11.29 0.46 0.21
C VAL A 45 -10.96 -0.74 -0.69
N ALA A 46 -11.44 -1.94 -0.35
CA ALA A 46 -11.20 -3.14 -1.14
C ALA A 46 -11.79 -3.03 -2.55
N ALA A 47 -13.08 -2.70 -2.65
CA ALA A 47 -13.78 -2.56 -3.91
C ALA A 47 -13.22 -1.41 -4.76
N GLY A 48 -12.96 -0.25 -4.16
CA GLY A 48 -12.34 0.87 -4.87
C GLY A 48 -10.96 0.52 -5.42
N SER A 49 -10.12 -0.15 -4.63
CA SER A 49 -8.82 -0.63 -5.11
C SER A 49 -8.97 -1.60 -6.27
N MET A 50 -9.90 -2.56 -6.18
CA MET A 50 -10.17 -3.52 -7.26
C MET A 50 -10.66 -2.84 -8.55
N VAL A 51 -11.51 -1.82 -8.46
CA VAL A 51 -11.93 -1.04 -9.64
C VAL A 51 -10.74 -0.35 -10.28
N GLY A 52 -9.87 0.30 -9.51
CA GLY A 52 -8.68 0.95 -10.07
C GLY A 52 -7.71 -0.04 -10.70
N LEU A 53 -7.43 -1.18 -10.05
CA LEU A 53 -6.59 -2.24 -10.62
C LEU A 53 -7.15 -2.81 -11.92
N ARG A 54 -8.49 -2.87 -12.06
CA ARG A 54 -9.14 -3.27 -13.31
C ARG A 54 -8.99 -2.23 -14.42
N VAL A 55 -8.96 -0.94 -14.09
CA VAL A 55 -8.75 0.13 -15.07
C VAL A 55 -7.30 0.16 -15.57
N GLU A 56 -6.33 -0.23 -14.74
CA GLU A 56 -4.92 -0.40 -15.16
C GLU A 56 -4.68 -1.69 -15.97
N ASP A 57 -5.73 -2.49 -16.20
CA ASP A 57 -5.62 -3.84 -16.77
C ASP A 57 -4.61 -4.73 -16.03
N LEU A 58 -4.40 -4.47 -14.73
CA LEU A 58 -3.49 -5.25 -13.91
C LEU A 58 -4.14 -6.60 -13.57
N GLN A 59 -3.78 -7.61 -14.35
CA GLN A 59 -4.24 -8.98 -14.12
C GLN A 59 -3.55 -9.56 -12.88
N VAL A 60 -4.30 -9.62 -11.79
CA VAL A 60 -3.90 -10.35 -10.58
C VAL A 60 -3.95 -11.84 -10.89
N ALA A 61 -2.79 -12.50 -10.85
CA ALA A 61 -2.70 -13.92 -11.20
C ALA A 61 -3.33 -14.82 -10.12
N PHE A 62 -4.06 -15.84 -10.55
CA PHE A 62 -4.57 -16.90 -9.69
C PHE A 62 -4.19 -18.27 -10.30
N PRO A 63 -3.30 -19.06 -9.66
CA PRO A 63 -2.69 -18.85 -8.33
C PRO A 63 -1.67 -17.69 -8.28
N PRO A 64 -1.40 -17.11 -7.09
CA PRO A 64 -0.57 -15.92 -6.96
C PRO A 64 0.92 -16.23 -7.21
N ALA A 65 1.43 -15.74 -8.33
CA ALA A 65 2.80 -16.01 -8.78
C ALA A 65 3.82 -15.02 -8.19
N SER A 66 3.44 -13.75 -8.04
CA SER A 66 4.33 -12.68 -7.55
C SER A 66 4.05 -12.31 -6.09
N GLY A 67 5.03 -11.63 -5.45
CA GLY A 67 4.83 -11.04 -4.12
C GLY A 67 3.68 -10.03 -4.09
N LEU A 68 3.49 -9.28 -5.18
CA LEU A 68 2.38 -8.34 -5.35
C LEU A 68 1.04 -9.05 -5.38
N ASP A 69 0.92 -10.14 -6.15
CA ASP A 69 -0.31 -10.94 -6.19
C ASP A 69 -0.67 -11.43 -4.79
N ARG A 70 0.30 -11.89 -4.00
CA ARG A 70 0.08 -12.36 -2.62
C ARG A 70 -0.30 -11.25 -1.67
N LEU A 71 0.27 -10.06 -1.83
CA LEU A 71 -0.14 -8.87 -1.06
C LEU A 71 -1.62 -8.57 -1.30
N LEU A 72 -2.04 -8.53 -2.57
CA LEU A 72 -3.39 -8.15 -2.98
C LEU A 72 -4.43 -9.25 -2.71
N THR A 73 -4.08 -10.53 -2.91
CA THR A 73 -5.03 -11.66 -2.82
C THR A 73 -5.07 -12.33 -1.45
N VAL A 74 -4.01 -12.26 -0.66
CA VAL A 74 -3.91 -12.97 0.62
C VAL A 74 -3.77 -12.00 1.79
N VAL A 75 -2.73 -11.16 1.78
CA VAL A 75 -2.36 -10.35 2.96
C VAL A 75 -3.38 -9.24 3.23
N LEU A 76 -3.77 -8.46 2.21
CA LEU A 76 -4.75 -7.38 2.38
C LEU A 76 -6.16 -7.90 2.74
N PRO A 77 -6.70 -8.94 2.08
CA PRO A 77 -7.96 -9.55 2.49
C PRO A 77 -7.90 -10.11 3.92
N ALA A 78 -6.79 -10.72 4.33
CA ALA A 78 -6.61 -11.17 5.71
C ALA A 78 -6.65 -9.99 6.69
N ALA A 79 -5.97 -8.88 6.40
CA ALA A 79 -6.01 -7.68 7.25
C ALA A 79 -7.45 -7.12 7.38
N LEU A 80 -8.20 -7.06 6.29
CA LEU A 80 -9.60 -6.64 6.29
C LEU A 80 -10.49 -7.56 7.13
N LEU A 81 -10.33 -8.87 6.98
CA LEU A 81 -11.09 -9.87 7.74
C LEU A 81 -10.78 -9.78 9.24
N ILE A 82 -9.50 -9.64 9.61
CA ILE A 82 -9.08 -9.50 11.00
C ILE A 82 -9.68 -8.25 11.63
N GLU A 83 -9.67 -7.11 10.93
CA GLU A 83 -10.27 -5.88 11.43
C GLU A 83 -11.80 -5.96 11.51
N TRP A 84 -12.44 -6.72 10.61
CA TRP A 84 -13.87 -6.97 10.71
C TRP A 84 -14.21 -7.80 11.94
N ILE A 85 -13.48 -8.89 12.19
CA ILE A 85 -13.58 -9.73 13.40
C ILE A 85 -13.33 -8.87 14.64
N ALA A 86 -12.30 -8.03 14.63
CA ALA A 86 -11.92 -7.15 15.74
C ALA A 86 -12.97 -6.08 16.07
N ALA A 87 -13.82 -5.72 15.11
CA ALA A 87 -14.88 -4.74 15.32
C ALA A 87 -16.14 -5.35 15.95
N SER A 88 -16.22 -6.69 16.05
CA SER A 88 -17.34 -7.37 16.71
C SER A 88 -17.16 -7.36 18.23
N PRO A 89 -18.13 -6.82 19.01
CA PRO A 89 -18.03 -6.81 20.47
C PRO A 89 -18.12 -8.21 21.09
N ALA A 90 -18.66 -9.19 20.36
CA ALA A 90 -18.82 -10.56 20.83
C ALA A 90 -17.50 -11.35 20.88
N LEU A 91 -16.50 -10.92 20.10
CA LEU A 91 -15.20 -11.57 20.06
C LEU A 91 -14.27 -10.92 21.07
N ALA A 92 -13.66 -11.75 21.92
CA ALA A 92 -12.72 -11.26 22.92
C ALA A 92 -11.58 -10.48 22.24
N THR A 93 -11.31 -9.25 22.69
CA THR A 93 -10.22 -8.38 22.20
C THR A 93 -8.87 -9.11 22.12
N ARG A 94 -8.64 -10.09 23.00
CA ARG A 94 -7.44 -10.95 23.00
C ARG A 94 -7.30 -11.79 21.72
N PHE A 95 -8.41 -12.33 21.21
CA PHE A 95 -8.41 -13.14 20.00
C PHE A 95 -8.06 -12.29 18.77
N ALA A 96 -8.65 -11.10 18.64
CA ALA A 96 -8.32 -10.16 17.57
C ALA A 96 -6.83 -9.76 17.59
N TRP A 97 -6.26 -9.52 18.77
CA TRP A 97 -4.82 -9.28 18.91
C TRP A 97 -3.98 -10.49 18.49
N GLY A 98 -4.38 -11.70 18.88
CA GLY A 98 -3.73 -12.94 18.43
C GLY A 98 -3.68 -13.04 16.91
N LEU A 99 -4.81 -12.74 16.24
CA LEU A 99 -4.88 -12.71 14.78
C LEU A 99 -3.96 -11.64 14.16
N ARG A 100 -3.92 -10.43 14.72
CA ARG A 100 -3.02 -9.36 14.25
C ARG A 100 -1.56 -9.76 14.37
N ILE A 101 -1.14 -10.32 15.51
CA ILE A 101 0.22 -10.83 15.71
C ILE A 101 0.53 -11.95 14.73
N GLY A 102 -0.41 -12.88 14.53
CA GLY A 102 -0.29 -13.93 13.52
C GLY A 102 -0.05 -13.37 12.12
N LEU A 103 -0.83 -12.38 11.69
CA LEU A 103 -0.65 -11.74 10.39
C LEU A 103 0.71 -11.03 10.30
N ILE A 104 1.15 -10.32 11.34
CA ILE A 104 2.46 -9.65 11.37
C ILE A 104 3.59 -10.66 11.14
N LEU A 105 3.54 -11.80 11.84
CA LEU A 105 4.57 -12.84 11.74
C LEU A 105 4.56 -13.53 10.37
N LEU A 106 3.37 -13.79 9.82
CA LEU A 106 3.22 -14.51 8.55
C LEU A 106 3.49 -13.63 7.31
N THR A 107 3.26 -12.31 7.40
CA THR A 107 3.30 -11.42 6.23
C THR A 107 4.62 -11.50 5.45
N PRO A 108 5.80 -11.30 6.06
CA PRO A 108 7.07 -11.41 5.31
C PRO A 108 7.27 -12.76 4.64
N ARG A 109 6.88 -13.85 5.31
CA ARG A 109 7.01 -15.22 4.79
C ARG A 109 6.08 -15.48 3.60
N ILE A 110 4.85 -14.97 3.66
CA ILE A 110 3.87 -15.06 2.57
C ILE A 110 4.37 -14.27 1.36
N LEU A 111 4.86 -13.03 1.56
CA LEU A 111 5.35 -12.19 0.47
C LEU A 111 6.57 -12.81 -0.24
N LEU A 112 7.50 -13.44 0.49
CA LEU A 112 8.67 -14.12 -0.08
C LEU A 112 8.43 -15.57 -0.51
N HIS A 113 7.22 -16.12 -0.36
CA HIS A 113 6.95 -17.51 -0.72
C HIS A 113 7.35 -17.80 -2.18
N GLY A 114 7.95 -18.95 -2.50
CA GLY A 114 8.36 -19.27 -3.88
C GLY A 114 9.30 -18.24 -4.56
N SER A 115 9.93 -17.34 -3.81
CA SER A 115 10.99 -16.47 -4.32
C SER A 115 12.36 -17.11 -4.09
N VAL A 116 13.36 -16.65 -4.83
CA VAL A 116 14.75 -17.14 -4.70
C VAL A 116 15.26 -17.00 -3.27
N TYR A 117 14.86 -15.95 -2.53
CA TYR A 117 15.25 -15.71 -1.14
C TYR A 117 14.84 -16.81 -0.15
N VAL A 118 13.87 -17.64 -0.52
CA VAL A 118 13.39 -18.73 0.34
C VAL A 118 13.73 -20.08 -0.29
N SER A 119 13.62 -20.20 -1.60
CA SER A 119 13.81 -21.47 -2.31
C SER A 119 15.27 -21.86 -2.45
N ASP A 120 16.19 -20.89 -2.43
CA ASP A 120 17.61 -21.14 -2.61
C ASP A 120 18.38 -20.96 -1.29
N PRO A 121 18.83 -22.06 -0.64
CA PRO A 121 19.59 -21.98 0.60
C PRO A 121 21.00 -21.40 0.40
N GLU A 122 21.52 -21.35 -0.84
CA GLU A 122 22.82 -20.75 -1.13
C GLU A 122 22.73 -19.22 -1.22
N ALA A 123 21.55 -18.70 -1.60
CA ALA A 123 21.33 -17.27 -1.72
C ALA A 123 21.41 -16.55 -0.37
N TRP A 124 20.89 -17.16 0.71
CA TRP A 124 20.82 -16.56 2.05
C TRP A 124 21.22 -17.53 3.15
N THR A 125 22.14 -17.08 4.01
CA THR A 125 22.41 -17.79 5.27
C THR A 125 21.19 -17.73 6.20
N ALA A 126 20.97 -18.79 6.97
CA ALA A 126 19.84 -18.87 7.92
C ALA A 126 19.80 -17.67 8.89
N TRP A 127 20.96 -17.18 9.31
CA TRP A 127 21.08 -16.03 10.20
C TRP A 127 20.66 -14.71 9.52
N GLN A 128 21.06 -14.48 8.26
CA GLN A 128 20.62 -13.30 7.49
C GLN A 128 19.12 -13.30 7.28
N ALA A 129 18.53 -14.46 6.97
CA ALA A 129 17.09 -14.61 6.84
C ALA A 129 16.39 -14.30 8.17
N ALA A 130 16.87 -14.87 9.29
CA ALA A 130 16.32 -14.65 10.62
C ALA A 130 16.37 -13.16 11.03
N ILE A 131 17.49 -12.48 10.82
CA ILE A 131 17.61 -11.03 11.09
C ILE A 131 16.63 -10.25 10.22
N SER A 132 16.58 -10.54 8.92
CA SER A 132 15.71 -9.83 7.99
C SER A 132 14.24 -9.96 8.38
N PHE A 133 13.80 -11.18 8.72
CA PHE A 133 12.45 -11.42 9.23
C PHE A 133 12.22 -10.73 10.58
N GLY A 134 13.16 -10.81 11.51
CA GLY A 134 13.07 -10.17 12.82
C GLY A 134 12.89 -8.65 12.71
N VAL A 135 13.70 -7.99 11.87
CA VAL A 135 13.58 -6.54 11.60
C VAL A 135 12.23 -6.22 10.97
N CYS A 136 11.79 -7.01 10.00
CA CYS A 136 10.49 -6.83 9.34
C CYS A 136 9.32 -6.94 10.33
N TRP A 137 9.33 -7.96 11.21
CA TRP A 137 8.32 -8.14 12.24
C TRP A 137 8.33 -6.98 13.24
N ALA A 138 9.51 -6.58 13.70
CA ALA A 138 9.65 -5.46 14.63
C ALA A 138 9.12 -4.15 14.03
N LEU A 139 9.47 -3.84 12.78
CA LEU A 139 8.98 -2.67 12.07
C LEU A 139 7.46 -2.70 11.89
N LEU A 140 6.91 -3.81 11.39
CA LEU A 140 5.47 -3.93 11.16
C LEU A 140 4.67 -3.88 12.47
N ALA A 141 5.12 -4.59 13.51
CA ALA A 141 4.50 -4.55 14.84
C ALA A 141 4.53 -3.14 15.44
N SER A 142 5.68 -2.46 15.35
CA SER A 142 5.84 -1.10 15.86
C SER A 142 4.95 -0.12 15.10
N CYS A 143 4.98 -0.13 13.76
CA CYS A 143 4.16 0.75 12.93
C CYS A 143 2.67 0.53 13.19
N TRP A 144 2.21 -0.73 13.21
CA TRP A 144 0.81 -1.02 13.44
C TRP A 144 0.39 -0.64 14.87
N GLY A 145 1.11 -1.13 15.89
CA GLY A 145 0.76 -0.88 17.28
C GLY A 145 0.77 0.60 17.65
N LEU A 146 1.81 1.34 17.22
CA LEU A 146 1.95 2.77 17.50
C LEU A 146 0.89 3.60 16.75
N MET A 147 0.59 3.30 15.48
CA MET A 147 -0.44 4.03 14.73
C MET A 147 -1.84 3.73 15.26
N PHE A 148 -2.11 2.47 15.66
CA PHE A 148 -3.37 2.09 16.30
C PHE A 148 -3.55 2.82 17.64
N THR A 149 -2.49 2.87 18.45
CA THR A 149 -2.48 3.60 19.73
C THR A 149 -2.67 5.10 19.54
N LEU A 150 -2.05 5.68 18.51
CA LEU A 150 -2.24 7.09 18.18
C LEU A 150 -3.69 7.36 17.73
N GLY A 151 -4.25 6.47 16.92
CA GLY A 151 -5.63 6.56 16.44
C GLY A 151 -6.68 6.44 17.54
N SER A 152 -6.42 5.63 18.57
CA SER A 152 -7.31 5.50 19.72
C SER A 152 -7.23 6.71 20.66
N ARG A 153 -6.05 7.32 20.81
CA ARG A 153 -5.84 8.52 21.65
C ARG A 153 -6.38 9.79 21.02
N ARG A 154 -6.12 10.01 19.72
CA ARG A 154 -6.53 11.22 18.99
C ARG A 154 -7.07 10.87 17.61
N PRO A 155 -8.36 10.49 17.52
CA PRO A 155 -8.97 10.18 16.23
C PRO A 155 -8.98 11.42 15.35
N GLY A 156 -8.38 11.31 14.17
CA GLY A 156 -8.28 12.41 13.23
C GLY A 156 -7.98 11.92 11.82
N ILE A 157 -8.43 12.69 10.83
CA ILE A 157 -8.16 12.42 9.42
C ILE A 157 -6.66 12.52 9.07
N SER A 158 -5.84 13.17 9.90
CA SER A 158 -4.40 13.29 9.65
C SER A 158 -3.68 11.94 9.57
N ILE A 159 -4.14 10.93 10.32
CA ILE A 159 -3.51 9.60 10.39
C ILE A 159 -3.63 8.85 9.05
N PRO A 160 -4.84 8.60 8.50
CA PRO A 160 -4.98 7.96 7.19
C PRO A 160 -4.37 8.80 6.08
N LEU A 161 -4.41 10.15 6.17
CA LEU A 161 -3.74 11.02 5.19
C LEU A 161 -2.21 10.81 5.22
N SER A 162 -1.59 10.73 6.40
CA SER A 162 -0.16 10.44 6.51
C SER A 162 0.21 9.06 5.97
N LEU A 163 -0.63 8.05 6.19
CA LEU A 163 -0.43 6.71 5.63
C LEU A 163 -0.56 6.75 4.10
N GLY A 164 -1.56 7.43 3.56
CA GLY A 164 -1.71 7.59 2.10
C GLY A 164 -0.52 8.34 1.47
N LEU A 165 0.01 9.39 2.10
CA LEU A 165 1.23 10.07 1.66
C LEU A 165 2.44 9.12 1.64
N ALA A 166 2.62 8.33 2.71
CA ALA A 166 3.72 7.37 2.80
C ALA A 166 3.58 6.24 1.76
N ILE A 167 2.37 5.71 1.54
CA ILE A 167 2.14 4.67 0.52
C ILE A 167 2.36 5.25 -0.89
N GLY A 168 1.89 6.47 -1.17
CA GLY A 168 2.14 7.11 -2.46
C GLY A 168 3.63 7.39 -2.72
N SER A 169 4.36 7.80 -1.68
CA SER A 169 5.82 7.94 -1.73
C SER A 169 6.53 6.60 -1.92
N ALA A 170 6.07 5.55 -1.22
CA ALA A 170 6.56 4.19 -1.41
C ALA A 170 6.34 3.72 -2.85
N ALA A 171 5.13 3.89 -3.38
CA ALA A 171 4.75 3.54 -4.74
C ALA A 171 5.66 4.22 -5.77
N ALA A 172 5.81 5.55 -5.69
CA ALA A 172 6.70 6.30 -6.58
C ALA A 172 8.17 5.86 -6.45
N THR A 173 8.65 5.58 -5.24
CA THR A 173 10.01 5.07 -5.01
C THR A 173 10.21 3.69 -5.64
N VAL A 174 9.22 2.80 -5.50
CA VAL A 174 9.24 1.44 -6.10
C VAL A 174 9.24 1.51 -7.63
N MET A 175 8.46 2.43 -8.23
CA MET A 175 8.46 2.67 -9.68
C MET A 175 9.83 3.15 -10.16
N MET A 176 10.42 4.14 -9.47
CA MET A 176 11.76 4.66 -9.80
C MET A 176 12.86 3.60 -9.60
N ALA A 177 12.66 2.63 -8.73
CA ALA A 177 13.61 1.54 -8.55
C ALA A 177 13.46 0.41 -9.61
N GLY A 178 12.54 0.57 -10.57
CA GLY A 178 12.37 -0.32 -11.71
C GLY A 178 11.26 -1.37 -11.55
N TYR A 179 10.54 -1.37 -10.43
CA TYR A 179 9.41 -2.29 -10.20
C TYR A 179 8.07 -1.60 -10.46
N LEU A 180 7.85 -1.24 -11.74
CA LEU A 180 6.69 -0.45 -12.18
C LEU A 180 5.35 -1.05 -11.72
N LYS A 181 5.13 -2.35 -11.93
CA LYS A 181 3.87 -3.04 -11.58
C LYS A 181 3.50 -2.91 -10.10
N GLY A 182 4.49 -2.96 -9.19
CA GLY A 182 4.24 -2.88 -7.76
C GLY A 182 3.89 -1.47 -7.29
N GLY A 183 4.52 -0.44 -7.88
CA GLY A 183 4.17 0.93 -7.57
C GLY A 183 2.85 1.37 -8.22
N GLU A 184 2.59 0.90 -9.44
CA GLU A 184 1.31 1.06 -10.16
C GLU A 184 0.13 0.57 -9.31
N ALA A 185 0.14 -0.70 -8.91
CA ALA A 185 -0.92 -1.30 -8.12
C ALA A 185 -1.20 -0.61 -6.77
N ALA A 186 -0.20 0.07 -6.21
CA ALA A 186 -0.33 0.78 -4.94
C ALA A 186 -1.10 2.10 -5.08
N MET A 187 -1.07 2.75 -6.25
CA MET A 187 -1.70 4.06 -6.45
C MET A 187 -3.24 4.02 -6.32
N PRO A 188 -3.96 3.05 -6.93
CA PRO A 188 -5.39 2.85 -6.67
C PRO A 188 -5.73 2.63 -5.19
N MET A 189 -4.89 1.88 -4.47
CA MET A 189 -5.08 1.61 -3.04
C MET A 189 -4.96 2.89 -2.20
N VAL A 190 -3.98 3.76 -2.51
CA VAL A 190 -3.87 5.09 -1.89
C VAL A 190 -5.13 5.90 -2.12
N ALA A 191 -5.58 5.95 -3.38
CA ALA A 191 -6.75 6.71 -3.78
C ALA A 191 -8.01 6.26 -3.04
N ALA A 192 -8.26 4.95 -2.99
CA ALA A 192 -9.40 4.35 -2.30
C ALA A 192 -9.37 4.62 -0.78
N LEU A 193 -8.19 4.50 -0.15
CA LEU A 193 -8.00 4.77 1.28
C LEU A 193 -8.24 6.24 1.63
N LEU A 194 -7.68 7.16 0.85
CA LEU A 194 -7.83 8.60 1.07
C LEU A 194 -9.29 9.05 0.83
N ALA A 195 -9.91 8.59 -0.25
CA ALA A 195 -11.31 8.90 -0.55
C ALA A 195 -12.23 8.41 0.57
N THR A 196 -12.06 7.17 1.03
CA THR A 196 -12.83 6.61 2.15
C THR A 196 -12.66 7.45 3.42
N ALA A 197 -11.41 7.79 3.78
CA ALA A 197 -11.12 8.60 4.97
C ALA A 197 -11.76 9.99 4.91
N VAL A 198 -11.68 10.67 3.76
CA VAL A 198 -12.25 12.00 3.54
C VAL A 198 -13.76 11.99 3.63
N VAL A 199 -14.42 11.02 2.97
CA VAL A 199 -15.89 10.90 2.98
C VAL A 199 -16.40 10.63 4.40
N VAL A 200 -15.82 9.65 5.09
CA VAL A 200 -16.22 9.30 6.47
C VAL A 200 -16.06 10.51 7.40
N TRP A 201 -14.93 11.20 7.32
CA TRP A 201 -14.68 12.40 8.11
C TRP A 201 -15.67 13.53 7.80
N GLY A 202 -15.91 13.80 6.51
CA GLY A 202 -16.85 14.84 6.06
C GLY A 202 -18.28 14.57 6.53
N MET A 203 -18.73 13.32 6.43
CA MET A 203 -20.03 12.90 6.93
C MET A 203 -20.16 13.04 8.45
N ALA A 204 -19.13 12.61 9.19
CA ALA A 204 -19.11 12.74 10.64
C ALA A 204 -19.08 14.21 11.10
N ARG A 205 -18.54 15.12 10.29
CA ARG A 205 -18.58 16.57 10.55
C ARG A 205 -19.97 17.15 10.29
N ARG A 206 -20.64 16.76 9.20
CA ARG A 206 -22.01 17.22 8.88
C ARG A 206 -23.01 16.79 9.96
N ARG A 207 -22.96 15.54 10.42
CA ARG A 207 -23.86 15.03 11.46
C ARG A 207 -23.72 15.79 12.80
N ARG A 208 -22.52 16.29 13.12
CA ARG A 208 -22.28 17.10 14.33
C ARG A 208 -22.88 18.51 14.27
N GLY A 209 -23.05 19.09 13.08
CA GLY A 209 -23.58 20.45 12.95
C GLY A 209 -25.10 20.55 13.01
N VAL A 210 -25.83 19.46 12.76
CA VAL A 210 -27.30 19.45 12.70
C VAL A 210 -27.94 19.28 14.09
N SER A 211 -27.25 18.62 15.03
CA SER A 211 -27.70 18.53 16.41
C SER A 211 -27.39 19.83 17.15
N GLY A 212 -28.16 20.89 16.87
CA GLY A 212 -28.15 22.17 17.58
C GLY A 212 -28.69 22.11 19.01
N ASP A 213 -28.71 20.91 19.62
CA ASP A 213 -29.03 20.76 21.04
C ASP A 213 -27.89 21.38 21.84
N GLY A 214 -28.25 22.29 22.74
CA GLY A 214 -27.34 23.14 23.50
C GLY A 214 -26.29 22.37 24.34
N PRO A 215 -25.45 23.12 25.10
CA PRO A 215 -24.26 22.61 25.81
C PRO A 215 -24.52 21.63 26.98
N SER A 216 -25.64 20.89 26.96
CA SER A 216 -26.04 19.92 27.97
C SER A 216 -25.13 18.68 27.94
N THR A 217 -24.02 18.73 28.69
CA THR A 217 -23.48 17.65 29.57
C THR A 217 -23.58 16.18 29.10
N ARG A 218 -23.53 15.90 27.79
CA ARG A 218 -23.42 14.53 27.27
C ARG A 218 -21.97 14.08 27.37
N THR A 219 -21.77 13.10 28.25
CA THR A 219 -20.57 12.30 28.41
C THR A 219 -20.00 11.88 27.05
N PRO A 220 -18.74 12.21 26.73
CA PRO A 220 -18.10 11.96 25.44
C PRO A 220 -17.65 10.50 25.35
N THR A 221 -18.58 9.55 25.37
CA THR A 221 -18.31 8.12 25.12
C THR A 221 -18.46 7.72 23.65
N ALA A 222 -18.84 8.66 22.77
CA ALA A 222 -18.76 8.52 21.32
C ALA A 222 -17.36 8.95 20.86
N GLY A 223 -16.36 8.07 20.82
CA GLY A 223 -16.28 7.03 19.80
C GLY A 223 -15.40 7.56 18.66
N SER A 224 -14.23 6.96 18.47
CA SER A 224 -13.27 7.35 17.44
C SER A 224 -13.96 7.55 16.09
N VAL A 225 -13.89 8.76 15.54
CA VAL A 225 -14.57 9.13 14.28
C VAL A 225 -14.07 8.31 13.09
N LEU A 226 -12.86 7.76 13.18
CA LEU A 226 -12.22 7.06 12.09
C LEU A 226 -12.10 5.56 12.38
N PRO A 227 -12.54 4.68 11.46
CA PRO A 227 -12.50 3.24 11.67
C PRO A 227 -11.08 2.67 11.72
N PRO A 228 -10.79 1.72 12.63
CA PRO A 228 -9.48 1.10 12.74
C PRO A 228 -8.99 0.39 11.46
N VAL A 229 -9.91 -0.11 10.63
CA VAL A 229 -9.58 -0.77 9.36
C VAL A 229 -8.73 0.10 8.42
N LEU A 230 -8.94 1.42 8.42
CA LEU A 230 -8.18 2.33 7.57
C LEU A 230 -6.71 2.41 7.97
N ILE A 231 -6.43 2.29 9.27
CA ILE A 231 -5.07 2.26 9.81
C ILE A 231 -4.43 0.93 9.46
N ALA A 232 -5.12 -0.19 9.70
CA ALA A 232 -4.60 -1.53 9.42
C ALA A 232 -4.26 -1.72 7.94
N VAL A 233 -5.21 -1.40 7.04
CA VAL A 233 -4.98 -1.50 5.58
C VAL A 233 -3.86 -0.56 5.15
N GLY A 234 -3.82 0.66 5.68
CA GLY A 234 -2.75 1.61 5.36
C GLY A 234 -1.36 1.12 5.80
N VAL A 235 -1.23 0.58 7.01
CA VAL A 235 0.04 0.06 7.53
C VAL A 235 0.48 -1.20 6.79
N ILE A 236 -0.43 -2.15 6.59
CA ILE A 236 -0.13 -3.41 5.89
C ILE A 236 0.18 -3.17 4.41
N GLY A 237 -0.58 -2.27 3.76
CA GLY A 237 -0.32 -1.84 2.39
C GLY A 237 1.04 -1.13 2.27
N LEU A 238 1.35 -0.19 3.15
CA LEU A 238 2.64 0.51 3.18
C LEU A 238 3.82 -0.46 3.35
N PHE A 239 3.72 -1.34 4.35
CA PHE A 239 4.76 -2.33 4.60
C PHE A 239 4.91 -3.28 3.42
N GLY A 240 3.81 -3.83 2.90
CA GLY A 240 3.84 -4.76 1.78
C GLY A 240 4.47 -4.17 0.52
N VAL A 241 4.10 -2.94 0.15
CA VAL A 241 4.66 -2.24 -1.03
C VAL A 241 6.16 -1.99 -0.85
N LEU A 242 6.60 -1.50 0.32
CA LEU A 242 8.02 -1.27 0.60
C LEU A 242 8.82 -2.56 0.67
N PHE A 243 8.26 -3.61 1.26
CA PHE A 243 8.89 -4.92 1.35
C PHE A 243 9.10 -5.50 -0.04
N ILE A 244 8.08 -5.49 -0.89
CA ILE A 244 8.19 -5.93 -2.29
C ILE A 244 9.18 -5.05 -3.05
N GLY A 245 9.12 -3.73 -2.86
CA GLY A 245 10.07 -2.79 -3.47
C GLY A 245 11.52 -3.05 -3.07
N HIS A 246 11.76 -3.42 -1.81
CA HIS A 246 13.10 -3.72 -1.33
C HIS A 246 13.65 -5.00 -1.96
N PHE A 247 12.88 -6.10 -1.91
CA PHE A 247 13.34 -7.41 -2.39
C PHE A 247 13.30 -7.55 -3.91
N PHE A 248 12.26 -7.06 -4.57
CA PHE A 248 12.07 -7.24 -6.02
C PHE A 248 12.38 -5.98 -6.82
N GLY A 249 12.26 -4.81 -6.21
CA GLY A 249 12.51 -3.53 -6.87
C GLY A 249 13.84 -2.87 -6.52
N ARG A 250 14.73 -3.51 -5.74
CA ARG A 250 16.03 -2.94 -5.34
C ARG A 250 15.94 -1.58 -4.63
N VAL A 251 14.81 -1.27 -3.98
CA VAL A 251 14.69 -0.08 -3.15
C VAL A 251 15.68 -0.22 -1.98
N SER A 252 16.56 0.77 -1.80
CA SER A 252 17.53 0.78 -0.70
C SER A 252 16.83 0.62 0.65
N GLY A 253 17.36 -0.27 1.50
CA GLY A 253 16.79 -0.56 2.83
C GLY A 253 16.63 0.68 3.70
N GLY A 254 17.59 1.62 3.65
CA GLY A 254 17.50 2.88 4.38
C GLY A 254 16.31 3.75 3.95
N ARG A 255 16.01 3.81 2.64
CA ARG A 255 14.83 4.53 2.11
C ARG A 255 13.54 3.85 2.51
N ALA A 256 13.49 2.52 2.40
CA ALA A 256 12.32 1.75 2.80
C ALA A 256 12.00 1.95 4.29
N VAL A 257 13.00 1.88 5.17
CA VAL A 257 12.82 2.14 6.61
C VAL A 257 12.37 3.58 6.86
N ALA A 258 12.99 4.57 6.22
CA ALA A 258 12.62 5.97 6.38
C ALA A 258 11.15 6.24 5.97
N ILE A 259 10.71 5.70 4.83
CA ILE A 259 9.32 5.84 4.36
C ILE A 259 8.35 5.08 5.30
N CYS A 260 8.71 3.88 5.75
CA CYS A 260 7.88 3.07 6.66
C CYS A 260 7.67 3.76 8.02
N LEU A 261 8.72 4.40 8.56
CA LEU A 261 8.68 5.07 9.86
C LEU A 261 8.12 6.50 9.78
N ALA A 262 8.06 7.13 8.60
CA ALA A 262 7.59 8.51 8.46
C ALA A 262 6.23 8.79 9.11
N PRO A 263 5.18 7.95 8.96
CA PRO A 263 3.90 8.16 9.63
C PRO A 263 3.98 8.23 11.17
N LEU A 264 4.98 7.57 11.77
CA LEU A 264 5.18 7.59 13.23
C LEU A 264 5.59 8.97 13.74
N LEU A 265 6.11 9.86 12.89
CA LEU A 265 6.37 11.25 13.26
C LEU A 265 5.10 12.00 13.70
N CYS A 266 3.91 11.48 13.39
CA CYS A 266 2.67 12.00 13.93
C CYS A 266 2.63 11.98 15.48
N TRP A 267 3.40 11.10 16.13
CA TRP A 267 3.53 11.04 17.60
C TRP A 267 4.12 12.29 18.23
N VAL A 268 4.90 13.09 17.49
CA VAL A 268 5.46 14.36 17.99
C VAL A 268 4.35 15.30 18.51
N THR A 269 3.14 15.18 17.97
CA THR A 269 2.00 15.99 18.43
C THR A 269 1.36 15.54 19.75
N GLU A 270 1.80 14.41 20.31
CA GLU A 270 1.43 14.01 21.67
C GLU A 270 2.20 14.78 22.75
N ILE A 271 3.20 15.59 22.39
CA ILE A 271 3.91 16.48 23.32
C ILE A 271 2.92 17.49 23.93
N ALA A 272 3.07 17.75 25.24
CA ALA A 272 2.14 18.57 26.04
C ALA A 272 1.87 19.96 25.44
N ALA A 273 2.89 20.60 24.85
CA ALA A 273 2.77 21.92 24.21
C ALA A 273 1.81 21.93 23.01
N LEU A 274 1.73 20.83 22.26
CA LEU A 274 0.87 20.69 21.07
C LEU A 274 -0.49 20.07 21.40
N LYS A 275 -0.64 19.47 22.60
CA LYS A 275 -1.87 18.81 23.03
C LYS A 275 -3.07 19.74 23.12
N HIS A 276 -2.84 21.00 23.49
CA HIS A 276 -3.89 22.00 23.72
C HIS A 276 -4.19 22.85 22.48
N GLN A 277 -3.49 22.61 21.37
CA GLN A 277 -3.68 23.36 20.13
C GLN A 277 -4.96 22.92 19.40
N ARG A 278 -5.46 23.79 18.51
CA ARG A 278 -6.63 23.48 17.68
C ARG A 278 -6.37 22.22 16.84
N PRO A 279 -7.37 21.31 16.67
CA PRO A 279 -7.15 20.01 16.03
C PRO A 279 -6.69 20.12 14.58
N TRP A 280 -7.05 21.19 13.86
CA TRP A 280 -6.58 21.44 12.50
C TRP A 280 -5.10 21.81 12.46
N VAL A 281 -4.61 22.61 13.42
CA VAL A 281 -3.18 22.96 13.54
C VAL A 281 -2.36 21.70 13.81
N VAL A 282 -2.82 20.87 14.76
CA VAL A 282 -2.19 19.58 15.07
C VAL A 282 -2.15 18.69 13.83
N GLY A 283 -3.26 18.60 13.08
CA GLY A 283 -3.33 17.85 11.83
C GLY A 283 -2.33 18.33 10.78
N THR A 284 -2.24 19.64 10.56
CA THR A 284 -1.27 20.23 9.62
C THR A 284 0.16 19.96 10.04
N ILE A 285 0.51 20.14 11.32
CA ILE A 285 1.86 19.85 11.83
C ILE A 285 2.23 18.37 11.59
N ARG A 286 1.31 17.43 11.88
CA ARG A 286 1.52 15.99 11.60
C ARG A 286 1.87 15.76 10.13
N LEU A 287 1.08 16.31 9.22
CA LEU A 287 1.27 16.11 7.80
C LEU A 287 2.57 16.74 7.29
N CYS A 288 2.93 17.94 7.76
CA CYS A 288 4.19 18.57 7.42
C CYS A 288 5.39 17.73 7.91
N LEU A 289 5.35 17.24 9.15
CA LEU A 289 6.41 16.40 9.71
C LEU A 289 6.60 15.10 8.93
N VAL A 290 5.52 14.49 8.45
CA VAL A 290 5.56 13.29 7.61
C VAL A 290 6.05 13.63 6.20
N ALA A 291 5.62 14.74 5.62
CA ALA A 291 5.95 15.11 4.24
C ALA A 291 7.45 15.37 4.04
N VAL A 292 8.13 16.00 5.00
CA VAL A 292 9.57 16.35 4.89
C VAL A 292 10.46 15.13 4.55
N PRO A 293 10.49 14.03 5.35
CA PRO A 293 11.32 12.87 5.02
C PRO A 293 10.84 12.15 3.75
N LEU A 294 9.55 12.17 3.44
CA LEU A 294 9.03 11.57 2.20
C LEU A 294 9.52 12.33 0.95
N VAL A 295 9.54 13.66 1.00
CA VAL A 295 10.09 14.49 -0.09
C VAL A 295 11.59 14.27 -0.24
N ILE A 296 12.34 14.20 0.86
CA ILE A 296 13.78 13.93 0.83
C ILE A 296 14.05 12.55 0.21
N THR A 297 13.34 11.50 0.64
CA THR A 297 13.53 10.15 0.11
C THR A 297 13.17 10.05 -1.37
N LEU A 298 12.10 10.73 -1.81
CA LEU A 298 11.73 10.81 -3.23
C LEU A 298 12.77 11.56 -4.06
N ALA A 299 13.30 12.69 -3.56
CA ALA A 299 14.34 13.44 -4.25
C ALA A 299 15.62 12.61 -4.43
N LEU A 300 16.00 11.85 -3.40
CA LEU A 300 17.13 10.92 -3.48
C LEU A 300 16.86 9.76 -4.43
N ALA A 301 15.66 9.17 -4.41
CA ALA A 301 15.28 8.12 -5.35
C ALA A 301 15.29 8.62 -6.80
N LYS A 302 14.78 9.83 -7.04
CA LYS A 302 14.82 10.47 -8.36
C LYS A 302 16.24 10.72 -8.84
N ARG A 303 17.12 11.22 -7.97
CA ARG A 303 18.53 11.46 -8.32
C ARG A 303 19.23 10.18 -8.74
N ASP A 304 19.00 9.08 -8.03
CA ASP A 304 19.58 7.78 -8.39
C ASP A 304 19.02 7.28 -9.73
N PHE A 305 17.71 7.38 -9.92
CA PHE A 305 17.07 7.02 -11.19
C PHE A 305 17.64 7.82 -12.38
N ASP A 306 17.77 9.13 -12.24
CA ASP A 306 18.33 10.00 -13.28
C ASP A 306 19.81 9.66 -13.55
N ARG A 307 20.58 9.34 -12.50
CA ARG A 307 21.99 8.93 -12.62
C ARG A 307 22.14 7.59 -13.36
N ASP A 308 21.26 6.63 -13.08
CA ASP A 308 21.33 5.29 -13.64
C ASP A 308 20.78 5.23 -15.08
N LEU A 309 19.82 6.11 -15.43
CA LEU A 309 19.26 6.20 -16.78
C LEU A 309 20.02 7.11 -17.74
N ALA A 310 20.73 8.14 -17.25
CA ALA A 310 21.48 9.06 -18.10
C ALA A 310 22.42 8.38 -19.12
N PRO A 311 23.16 7.29 -18.79
CA PRO A 311 24.04 6.62 -19.74
C PRO A 311 23.30 5.95 -20.92
N LEU A 312 22.09 5.43 -20.67
CA LEU A 312 21.32 4.70 -21.68
C LEU A 312 20.85 5.62 -22.82
N VAL A 313 20.45 6.84 -22.46
CA VAL A 313 20.01 7.86 -23.44
C VAL A 313 21.17 8.34 -24.31
N VAL A 314 22.38 8.41 -23.77
CA VAL A 314 23.57 8.85 -24.51
C VAL A 314 24.05 7.79 -25.50
N MET A 315 23.95 6.50 -25.15
CA MET A 315 24.33 5.42 -26.06
C MET A 315 23.39 5.30 -27.26
N GLU A 316 22.08 5.48 -27.06
CA GLU A 316 21.11 5.44 -28.17
C GLU A 316 21.37 6.54 -29.22
N ARG A 317 21.81 7.72 -28.76
CA ARG A 317 22.18 8.84 -29.66
C ARG A 317 23.46 8.59 -30.45
N LYS A 318 24.46 7.88 -29.90
CA LYS A 318 25.69 7.55 -30.64
C LYS A 318 25.45 6.49 -31.72
N ASN A 319 24.60 5.50 -31.44
CA ASN A 319 24.30 4.46 -32.39
C ASN A 319 23.46 4.98 -33.56
N THR A 320 22.52 5.91 -33.34
CA THR A 320 21.72 6.51 -34.43
C THR A 320 22.54 7.29 -35.46
N VAL A 321 23.71 7.83 -35.09
CA VAL A 321 24.61 8.49 -36.06
C VAL A 321 25.38 7.46 -36.90
N GLN A 322 25.76 6.31 -36.33
CA GLN A 322 26.54 5.28 -37.03
C GLN A 322 25.69 4.38 -37.94
N TRP A 323 24.37 4.27 -37.71
CA TRP A 323 23.46 3.51 -38.57
C TRP A 323 23.12 4.22 -39.91
N SER A 324 23.47 5.49 -40.08
CA SER A 324 23.25 6.20 -41.35
C SER A 324 24.24 5.83 -42.47
N GLY A 325 25.34 5.13 -42.14
CA GLY A 325 26.37 4.68 -43.09
C GLY A 325 26.28 3.21 -43.52
N CYS A 326 25.45 2.38 -42.89
CA CYS A 326 25.35 0.94 -43.18
C CYS A 326 23.99 0.60 -43.81
N ARG A 327 23.75 1.11 -45.03
CA ARG A 327 22.51 0.88 -45.78
C ARG A 327 22.61 -0.27 -46.80
N VAL A 328 23.55 -1.20 -46.60
CA VAL A 328 23.77 -2.34 -47.50
C VAL A 328 23.70 -3.64 -46.68
N CYS A 329 22.88 -4.58 -47.14
CA CYS A 329 22.67 -5.95 -46.61
C CYS A 329 21.71 -6.15 -45.40
N TRP A 330 20.45 -5.71 -45.52
CA TRP A 330 19.34 -6.33 -44.77
C TRP A 330 18.18 -6.77 -45.71
N ARG A 331 18.52 -7.24 -46.91
CA ARG A 331 17.67 -8.15 -47.71
C ARG A 331 18.35 -9.51 -47.69
N GLY A 332 17.86 -10.46 -46.91
CA GLY A 332 18.30 -11.86 -47.07
C GLY A 332 18.53 -12.71 -45.83
N CYS A 333 18.11 -12.30 -44.62
CA CYS A 333 17.98 -13.28 -43.53
C CYS A 333 16.55 -13.83 -43.54
N GLY A 334 16.41 -14.97 -44.21
CA GLY A 334 15.20 -15.78 -44.21
C GLY A 334 14.78 -16.14 -42.78
N SER A 335 13.47 -16.19 -42.59
CA SER A 335 12.83 -16.76 -41.42
C SER A 335 13.40 -18.15 -41.14
N PRO A 336 13.90 -18.46 -39.93
CA PRO A 336 14.10 -19.84 -39.54
C PRO A 336 12.74 -20.51 -39.49
N GLU A 337 12.47 -21.39 -40.45
CA GLU A 337 11.38 -22.36 -40.37
C GLU A 337 11.49 -23.10 -39.03
N ILE A 338 10.46 -22.96 -38.21
CA ILE A 338 10.29 -23.75 -37.00
C ILE A 338 10.02 -25.18 -37.46
N PRO A 339 10.89 -26.18 -37.18
CA PRO A 339 10.59 -27.55 -37.52
C PRO A 339 9.37 -28.01 -36.73
N PRO A 340 8.40 -28.69 -37.36
CA PRO A 340 7.23 -29.22 -36.67
C PRO A 340 7.70 -30.23 -35.62
N SER A 341 7.33 -29.97 -34.37
CA SER A 341 7.59 -30.82 -33.21
C SER A 341 7.10 -32.24 -33.49
N GLY A 342 8.04 -33.16 -33.62
CA GLY A 342 7.78 -34.58 -33.73
C GLY A 342 7.03 -35.09 -32.51
N VAL A 343 5.91 -35.75 -32.77
CA VAL A 343 5.14 -36.58 -31.85
C VAL A 343 6.05 -37.72 -31.35
N LEU A 344 6.49 -37.63 -30.10
CA LEU A 344 7.19 -38.72 -29.43
C LEU A 344 6.16 -39.71 -28.87
N ALA A 345 6.10 -40.84 -29.56
CA ALA A 345 5.25 -41.98 -29.27
C ALA A 345 5.57 -42.62 -27.91
N ALA A 346 4.51 -43.13 -27.30
CA ALA A 346 4.51 -43.91 -26.08
C ALA A 346 5.36 -45.19 -26.20
N GLY A 347 6.36 -45.32 -25.33
CA GLY A 347 7.07 -46.57 -25.06
C GLY A 347 6.43 -47.30 -23.87
N LYS A 348 5.80 -48.44 -24.16
CA LYS A 348 5.19 -49.39 -23.22
C LYS A 348 6.16 -50.55 -23.04
N GLY A 349 6.64 -50.81 -21.83
CA GLY A 349 7.40 -52.03 -21.45
C GLY A 349 7.18 -52.27 -19.95
N ARG A 350 6.31 -53.22 -19.59
CA ARG A 350 6.58 -54.59 -19.15
C ARG A 350 7.30 -54.67 -17.81
#